data_AF-A0A0S2HWR6-F1
#
_entry.id   AF-A0A0S2HWR6-F1
#
_cell.length_a   1.000
_cell.length_b   1.000
_cell.length_c   1.000
_cell.angle_alpha   90.00
_cell.angle_beta   90.00
_cell.angle_gamma   90.00
#
_symmetry.space_group_name_H-M   'P 1'
#
loop_
_entity.id
_entity.type
_entity.pdbx_description
1 polymer ?
#
loop_
_entity_poly.entity_id
_entity_poly.type
_entity_poly.pdbx_seq_one_letter_code
_entity_poly.pdbx_strand_id
1 'polypeptide(L)'
;MTTTELAETKQTKYDLKNVFDKAYGRLYVIPEKHIMICEANREYLTIEEFKEIFNATKPLIDQYNVDKFIFDKQNMRVFHQPSMEWYYVHWKKEMFAKGLKTHRKILPQNQPQFNIAVEAGKAKIMNEYSDLIIDKLDIQYRKSVEEAIED
;
A
#
# COMPACT_ATOMS: atom_id res chain seq x y z
N MET A 1 29.98 -11.57 -16.59
CA MET A 1 28.72 -12.30 -16.34
C MET A 1 27.87 -11.44 -15.43
N THR A 2 26.98 -10.64 -16.01
CA THR A 2 26.00 -9.83 -15.25
C THR A 2 24.70 -10.58 -15.28
N THR A 3 24.37 -11.21 -14.16
CA THR A 3 23.09 -11.84 -13.92
C THR A 3 22.06 -10.72 -13.78
N THR A 4 21.37 -10.40 -14.87
CA THR A 4 20.13 -9.64 -14.80
C THR A 4 19.12 -10.56 -14.12
N GLU A 5 18.91 -10.40 -12.82
CA GLU A 5 17.76 -10.99 -12.14
C GLU A 5 16.50 -10.51 -12.85
N LEU A 6 15.87 -11.42 -13.57
CA LEU A 6 14.54 -11.25 -14.13
C LEU A 6 13.61 -10.97 -12.95
N ALA A 7 13.08 -9.75 -12.89
CA ALA A 7 11.96 -9.45 -12.01
C ALA A 7 10.83 -10.43 -12.37
N GLU A 8 10.45 -11.28 -11.42
CA GLU A 8 9.30 -12.17 -11.57
C GLU A 8 8.06 -11.31 -11.80
N THR A 9 7.63 -11.24 -13.06
CA THR A 9 6.41 -10.52 -13.43
C THR A 9 5.23 -11.26 -12.83
N LYS A 10 4.55 -10.66 -11.84
CA LYS A 10 3.27 -11.18 -11.33
C LYS A 10 2.33 -11.40 -12.52
N GLN A 11 1.95 -12.64 -12.75
CA GLN A 11 1.12 -13.04 -13.88
C GLN A 11 -0.34 -12.66 -13.60
N THR A 12 -0.65 -11.38 -13.76
CA THR A 12 -2.04 -10.90 -13.73
C THR A 12 -2.56 -10.79 -15.16
N LYS A 13 -3.88 -10.90 -15.36
CA LYS A 13 -4.51 -10.62 -16.67
C LYS A 13 -4.57 -9.13 -17.01
N TYR A 14 -4.06 -8.27 -16.14
CA TYR A 14 -4.09 -6.81 -16.27
C TYR A 14 -2.74 -6.27 -16.72
N ASP A 15 -2.76 -5.19 -17.49
CA ASP A 15 -1.55 -4.49 -17.92
C ASP A 15 -1.05 -3.58 -16.79
N LEU A 16 -0.06 -4.06 -16.04
CA LEU A 16 0.52 -3.33 -14.91
C LEU A 16 1.63 -2.41 -15.40
N LYS A 17 1.36 -1.10 -15.45
CA LYS A 17 2.39 -0.10 -15.75
C LYS A 17 3.21 0.23 -14.50
N ASN A 18 4.48 -0.15 -14.46
CA ASN A 18 5.41 0.26 -13.41
C ASN A 18 5.73 1.77 -13.52
N VAL A 19 5.55 2.50 -12.42
CA VAL A 19 5.76 3.96 -12.34
C VAL A 19 6.73 4.36 -11.21
N PHE A 20 7.21 3.39 -10.44
CA PHE A 20 8.23 3.55 -9.40
C PHE A 20 8.86 2.19 -9.14
N ASP A 21 10.18 2.10 -9.25
CA ASP A 21 10.91 0.85 -9.01
C ASP A 21 12.14 1.09 -8.13
N LYS A 22 12.09 0.51 -6.94
CA LYS A 22 13.19 0.49 -5.98
C LYS A 22 13.28 -0.88 -5.35
N ALA A 23 14.47 -1.21 -4.84
CA ALA A 23 14.71 -2.49 -4.17
C ALA A 23 13.78 -2.74 -2.98
N TYR A 24 13.28 -1.69 -2.32
CA TYR A 24 12.39 -1.80 -1.17
C TYR A 24 10.89 -1.76 -1.53
N GLY A 25 10.51 -1.33 -2.74
CA GLY A 25 9.12 -1.31 -3.15
C GLY A 25 8.88 -0.81 -4.56
N ARG A 26 7.71 -1.17 -5.10
CA ARG A 26 7.27 -0.81 -6.45
C ARG A 26 5.88 -0.21 -6.44
N LEU A 27 5.63 0.70 -7.38
CA LEU A 27 4.29 1.20 -7.68
C LEU A 27 3.91 0.81 -9.11
N TYR A 28 2.70 0.25 -9.23
CA TYR A 28 2.07 -0.05 -10.50
C TYR A 28 0.76 0.72 -10.62
N VAL A 29 0.36 1.06 -11.84
CA VAL A 29 -0.97 1.61 -12.12
C VAL A 29 -1.67 0.78 -13.19
N ILE A 30 -2.99 0.75 -13.07
CA ILE A 30 -3.94 0.20 -14.05
C ILE A 30 -4.85 1.37 -14.45
N PRO A 31 -4.43 2.22 -15.40
CA PRO A 31 -5.10 3.50 -15.68
C PRO A 31 -6.58 3.34 -16.03
N GLU A 32 -6.93 2.32 -16.82
CA GLU A 32 -8.30 2.03 -17.25
C GLU A 32 -9.23 1.60 -16.11
N LYS A 33 -8.67 1.24 -14.95
CA LYS A 33 -9.42 0.92 -13.73
C LYS A 33 -9.27 1.96 -12.63
N HIS A 34 -8.47 3.02 -12.83
CA HIS A 34 -8.12 3.99 -11.79
C HIS A 34 -7.51 3.34 -10.53
N ILE A 35 -6.71 2.28 -10.72
CA ILE A 35 -6.09 1.53 -9.62
C ILE A 35 -4.60 1.85 -9.55
N MET A 36 -4.09 2.01 -8.33
CA MET A 36 -2.67 1.97 -8.02
C MET A 36 -2.37 0.83 -7.05
N ILE A 37 -1.30 0.08 -7.33
CA ILE A 37 -0.79 -0.98 -6.47
C ILE A 37 0.57 -0.56 -5.93
N CYS A 38 0.71 -0.57 -4.62
CA CYS A 38 1.97 -0.45 -3.92
C CYS A 38 2.39 -1.82 -3.41
N GLU A 39 3.57 -2.27 -3.82
CA GLU A 39 4.18 -3.52 -3.38
C GLU A 39 5.37 -3.20 -2.48
N ALA A 40 5.36 -3.73 -1.25
CA ALA A 40 6.55 -3.75 -0.40
C ALA A 40 7.40 -4.97 -0.78
N ASN A 41 8.68 -4.75 -1.11
CA ASN A 41 9.60 -5.81 -1.57
C ASN A 41 10.56 -6.29 -0.49
N ARG A 42 10.44 -5.78 0.74
CA ARG A 42 11.29 -6.15 1.87
C ARG A 42 10.48 -6.58 3.09
N GLU A 43 11.16 -7.34 3.93
CA GLU A 43 10.67 -7.76 5.25
C GLU A 43 10.47 -6.59 6.21
N TYR A 44 11.25 -5.53 6.05
CA TYR A 44 11.19 -4.31 6.83
C TYR A 44 11.38 -3.09 5.92
N LEU A 45 10.62 -2.03 6.18
CA LEU A 45 10.76 -0.72 5.55
C LEU A 45 11.07 0.30 6.65
N THR A 46 12.13 1.09 6.47
CA THR A 46 12.35 2.25 7.36
C THR A 46 11.26 3.30 7.13
N ILE A 47 11.15 4.29 8.02
CA ILE A 47 10.19 5.39 7.82
C ILE A 47 10.55 6.24 6.60
N GLU A 48 11.82 6.39 6.27
CA GLU A 48 12.31 7.11 5.09
C GLU A 48 11.89 6.38 3.82
N GLU A 49 12.17 5.07 3.72
CA GLU A 49 11.78 4.25 2.57
C GLU A 49 10.25 4.24 2.40
N PHE A 50 9.52 4.07 3.51
CA PHE A 50 8.07 4.10 3.51
C PHE A 50 7.55 5.46 3.01
N LYS A 51 8.03 6.57 3.57
CA LYS A 51 7.61 7.91 3.15
C LYS A 51 8.00 8.20 1.70
N GLU A 52 9.14 7.72 1.22
CA GLU A 52 9.55 7.90 -0.17
C GLU A 52 8.54 7.25 -1.12
N ILE A 53 8.20 5.97 -0.91
CA ILE A 53 7.20 5.26 -1.71
C ILE A 53 5.86 6.01 -1.68
N PHE A 54 5.36 6.31 -0.48
CA PHE A 54 4.04 6.93 -0.32
C PHE A 54 4.00 8.40 -0.74
N ASN A 55 5.12 9.14 -0.74
CA ASN A 55 5.16 10.47 -1.34
C ASN A 55 5.16 10.39 -2.87
N ALA A 56 5.79 9.37 -3.46
CA ALA A 56 5.76 9.16 -4.90
C ALA A 56 4.33 8.90 -5.42
N THR A 57 3.43 8.32 -4.61
CA THR A 57 2.03 8.10 -5.02
C THR A 57 1.25 9.40 -5.23
N LYS A 58 1.62 10.50 -4.57
CA LYS A 58 0.82 11.73 -4.51
C LYS A 58 0.57 12.37 -5.87
N PRO A 59 1.60 12.69 -6.69
CA PRO A 59 1.38 13.22 -8.03
C PRO A 59 0.77 12.16 -8.97
N LEU A 60 1.06 10.88 -8.74
CA LEU A 60 0.55 9.79 -9.58
C LEU A 60 -0.96 9.56 -9.38
N ILE A 61 -1.48 9.77 -8.17
CA ILE A 61 -2.92 9.67 -7.89
C ILE A 61 -3.70 10.70 -8.71
N ASP A 62 -3.23 11.94 -8.78
CA ASP A 62 -3.85 12.96 -9.63
C ASP A 62 -3.67 12.63 -11.11
N GLN A 63 -2.47 12.22 -11.52
CA GLN A 63 -2.14 11.93 -12.92
C GLN A 63 -3.00 10.82 -13.52
N TYR A 64 -3.30 9.78 -12.75
CA TYR A 64 -4.03 8.60 -13.21
C TYR A 64 -5.48 8.54 -12.66
N ASN A 65 -5.98 9.61 -12.05
CA ASN A 65 -7.30 9.70 -11.42
C ASN A 65 -7.61 8.54 -10.47
N VAL A 66 -6.63 8.14 -9.66
CA VAL A 66 -6.71 6.92 -8.85
C VAL A 66 -7.74 7.08 -7.74
N ASP A 67 -8.76 6.22 -7.73
CA ASP A 67 -9.78 6.15 -6.68
C ASP A 67 -9.65 4.90 -5.78
N LYS A 68 -8.85 3.91 -6.22
CA LYS A 68 -8.55 2.67 -5.51
C LYS A 68 -7.05 2.43 -5.34
N PHE A 69 -6.63 2.17 -4.11
CA PHE A 69 -5.24 1.90 -3.74
C PHE A 69 -5.09 0.52 -3.09
N ILE A 70 -4.21 -0.30 -3.64
CA ILE A 70 -3.92 -1.65 -3.17
C ILE A 70 -2.54 -1.63 -2.52
N PHE A 71 -2.44 -2.01 -1.25
CA PHE A 71 -1.15 -2.15 -0.57
C PHE A 71 -0.84 -3.62 -0.29
N ASP A 72 0.01 -4.20 -1.14
CA ASP A 72 0.57 -5.53 -0.98
C ASP A 72 1.75 -5.51 -0.01
N LYS A 73 1.54 -6.15 1.15
CA LYS A 73 2.52 -6.26 2.24
C LYS A 73 2.99 -7.69 2.44
N GLN A 74 2.74 -8.62 1.50
CA GLN A 74 3.01 -10.04 1.71
C GLN A 74 4.48 -10.36 2.02
N ASN A 75 5.42 -9.53 1.54
CA ASN A 75 6.85 -9.68 1.84
C ASN A 75 7.25 -9.10 3.19
N MET A 76 6.43 -8.27 3.83
CA MET A 76 6.76 -7.67 5.11
C MET A 76 6.70 -8.71 6.24
N ARG A 77 7.55 -8.52 7.25
CA ARG A 77 7.64 -9.31 8.50
C ARG A 77 7.58 -8.43 9.72
N VAL A 78 8.09 -7.21 9.58
CA VAL A 78 8.20 -6.24 10.67
C VAL A 78 7.23 -5.10 10.43
N PHE A 79 6.49 -4.78 11.48
CA PHE A 79 5.56 -3.67 11.52
C PHE A 79 6.24 -2.45 12.18
N HIS A 80 6.32 -1.33 11.45
CA HIS A 80 6.92 -0.10 11.95
C HIS A 80 5.85 0.92 12.34
N GLN A 81 5.58 1.05 13.65
CA GLN A 81 4.51 1.91 14.19
C GLN A 81 4.60 3.38 13.72
N PRO A 82 5.77 4.06 13.72
CA PRO A 82 5.86 5.45 13.25
C PRO A 82 5.44 5.62 11.78
N SER A 83 5.71 4.62 10.93
CA SER A 83 5.26 4.64 9.53
C SER A 83 3.74 4.51 9.43
N MET A 84 3.14 3.60 10.23
CA MET A 84 1.68 3.43 10.25
C MET A 84 0.97 4.69 10.76
N GLU A 85 1.49 5.32 11.80
CA GLU A 85 0.92 6.55 12.35
C GLU A 85 0.92 7.67 11.31
N TRP A 86 2.08 7.93 10.68
CA TRP A 86 2.16 8.93 9.62
C TRP A 86 1.22 8.62 8.44
N TYR A 87 1.12 7.34 8.06
CA TYR A 87 0.23 6.88 7.00
C TYR A 87 -1.24 7.16 7.33
N TYR A 88 -1.68 6.87 8.56
CA TYR A 88 -3.08 7.04 8.98
C TYR A 88 -3.45 8.50 9.21
N VAL A 89 -2.55 9.28 9.82
CA VAL A 89 -2.82 10.66 10.26
C VAL A 89 -2.66 11.64 9.10
N HIS A 90 -1.61 11.50 8.28
CA HIS A 90 -1.27 12.49 7.26
C HIS A 90 -1.61 12.00 5.85
N TRP A 91 -1.01 10.89 5.43
CA TRP A 91 -1.09 10.49 4.03
C TRP A 91 -2.52 10.20 3.60
N LYS A 92 -3.28 9.41 4.37
CA LYS A 92 -4.65 9.07 3.96
C LYS A 92 -5.58 10.28 3.97
N LYS A 93 -5.39 11.24 4.89
CA LYS A 93 -6.16 12.50 4.90
C LYS A 93 -5.92 13.30 3.63
N GLU A 94 -4.66 13.40 3.22
CA GLU A 94 -4.29 14.07 1.97
C GLU A 94 -4.84 13.35 0.74
N MET A 95 -4.73 12.01 0.68
CA MET A 95 -5.20 11.25 -0.49
C MET A 95 -6.72 11.18 -0.57
N PHE A 96 -7.42 11.16 0.56
CA PHE A 96 -8.87 11.28 0.60
C PHE A 96 -9.36 12.59 -0.04
N ALA A 97 -8.66 13.71 0.22
CA ALA A 97 -8.97 14.99 -0.41
C ALA A 97 -8.75 14.98 -1.93
N LYS A 98 -7.92 14.06 -2.45
CA LYS A 98 -7.69 13.81 -3.88
C LYS A 98 -8.69 12.81 -4.50
N GLY A 99 -9.64 12.29 -3.72
CA GLY A 99 -10.65 11.35 -4.19
C GLY A 99 -10.32 9.87 -3.98
N LEU A 100 -9.16 9.54 -3.41
CA LEU A 100 -8.81 8.16 -3.07
C LEU A 100 -9.63 7.67 -1.88
N LYS A 101 -10.62 6.81 -2.13
CA LYS A 101 -11.58 6.33 -1.12
C LYS A 101 -11.47 4.84 -0.84
N THR A 102 -11.08 4.07 -1.84
CA THR A 102 -11.07 2.61 -1.77
C THR A 102 -9.66 2.13 -1.48
N HIS A 103 -9.51 1.34 -0.43
CA HIS A 103 -8.25 0.74 -0.05
C HIS A 103 -8.40 -0.77 0.09
N ARG A 104 -7.49 -1.51 -0.54
CA ARG A 104 -7.32 -2.94 -0.31
C ARG A 104 -5.95 -3.21 0.26
N LYS A 105 -5.88 -4.14 1.19
CA LYS A 105 -4.64 -4.52 1.87
C LYS A 105 -4.46 -6.02 1.76
N ILE A 106 -3.26 -6.44 1.39
CA ILE A 106 -2.89 -7.85 1.38
C ILE A 106 -1.83 -8.01 2.47
N LEU A 107 -2.09 -8.89 3.43
CA LEU A 107 -1.18 -9.19 4.54
C LEU A 107 -0.38 -10.46 4.26
N PRO A 108 0.79 -10.64 4.91
CA PRO A 108 1.49 -11.93 4.89
C PRO A 108 0.58 -13.06 5.38
N GLN A 109 0.31 -14.06 4.53
CA GLN A 109 -0.64 -15.14 4.85
C GLN A 109 -0.11 -16.11 5.92
N ASN A 110 1.22 -16.28 6.00
CA ASN A 110 1.86 -17.27 6.87
C ASN A 110 2.36 -16.69 8.20
N GLN A 111 1.93 -15.49 8.58
CA GLN A 111 2.40 -14.77 9.78
C GLN A 111 1.26 -14.11 10.57
N PRO A 112 0.52 -14.88 11.37
CA PRO A 112 -0.58 -14.34 12.16
C PRO A 112 -0.12 -13.26 13.16
N GLN A 113 1.14 -13.30 13.62
CA GLN A 113 1.70 -12.30 14.53
C GLN A 113 1.78 -10.92 13.89
N PHE A 114 1.99 -10.84 12.57
CA PHE A 114 1.99 -9.58 11.84
C PHE A 114 0.61 -8.91 11.91
N ASN A 115 -0.47 -9.69 11.77
CA ASN A 115 -1.84 -9.19 11.85
C ASN A 115 -2.14 -8.63 13.24
N ILE A 116 -1.72 -9.35 14.29
CA ILE A 116 -1.87 -8.89 15.68
C ILE A 116 -1.14 -7.57 15.90
N ALA A 117 0.09 -7.45 15.40
CA ALA A 117 0.87 -6.21 15.51
C ALA A 117 0.20 -5.03 14.79
N VAL A 118 -0.33 -5.26 13.58
CA VAL A 118 -1.07 -4.23 12.82
C VAL A 118 -2.32 -3.77 13.56
N GLU A 119 -3.10 -4.70 14.12
CA GLU A 119 -4.33 -4.35 14.84
C GLU A 119 -4.03 -3.62 16.16
N ALA A 120 -2.98 -4.03 16.89
CA ALA A 120 -2.52 -3.31 18.09
C ALA A 120 -2.06 -1.88 17.75
N GLY A 121 -1.27 -1.73 16.67
CA GLY A 121 -0.82 -0.42 16.19
C GLY A 121 -1.98 0.48 15.74
N LYS A 122 -2.98 -0.09 15.08
CA LYS A 122 -4.22 0.60 14.71
C LYS A 122 -4.99 1.07 15.94
N ALA A 123 -5.20 0.20 16.92
CA ALA A 123 -5.93 0.53 18.14
C ALA A 123 -5.29 1.70 18.89
N LYS A 124 -3.95 1.72 18.98
CA LYS A 124 -3.19 2.84 19.54
C LYS A 124 -3.49 4.16 18.80
N ILE A 125 -3.39 4.16 17.47
CA ILE A 125 -3.64 5.36 16.64
C ILE A 125 -5.08 5.86 16.82
N MET A 126 -6.06 4.97 16.82
CA MET A 126 -7.48 5.34 16.98
C MET A 126 -7.79 5.93 18.36
N ASN A 127 -7.03 5.56 19.40
CA ASN A 127 -7.16 6.13 20.74
C ASN A 127 -6.48 7.49 20.88
N GLU A 128 -5.35 7.69 20.20
CA GLU A 128 -4.55 8.92 20.27
C GLU A 128 -5.06 10.05 19.37
N TYR A 129 -5.70 9.70 18.24
CA TYR A 129 -6.11 10.65 17.21
C TYR A 129 -7.61 10.58 16.94
N SER A 130 -8.32 11.69 17.18
CA SER A 130 -9.78 11.79 16.99
C SER A 130 -10.20 12.30 15.61
N ASP A 131 -9.35 13.05 14.90
CA ASP A 131 -9.62 13.61 13.55
C ASP A 131 -9.02 12.70 12.45
N LEU A 132 -9.36 11.43 12.49
CA LEU A 132 -8.98 10.46 11.47
C LEU A 132 -10.10 10.34 10.42
N ILE A 133 -9.74 10.21 9.14
CA ILE A 133 -10.71 10.01 8.06
C ILE A 133 -11.04 8.53 7.79
N ILE A 134 -10.63 7.63 8.68
CA ILE A 134 -10.64 6.18 8.45
C ILE A 134 -12.05 5.63 8.31
N ASP A 135 -13.00 6.20 9.03
CA ASP A 135 -14.43 5.93 8.96
C ASP A 135 -15.07 6.34 7.62
N LYS A 136 -14.42 7.22 6.86
CA LYS A 136 -14.86 7.68 5.53
C LYS A 136 -14.26 6.89 4.38
N LEU A 137 -13.34 5.96 4.66
CA LEU A 137 -12.65 5.15 3.66
C LEU A 137 -13.23 3.73 3.62
N ASP A 138 -13.32 3.17 2.41
CA ASP A 138 -13.60 1.75 2.24
C ASP A 138 -12.29 0.96 2.32
N ILE A 139 -11.96 0.46 3.51
CA ILE A 139 -10.70 -0.28 3.76
C ILE A 139 -11.00 -1.74 4.02
N GLN A 140 -10.50 -2.63 3.15
CA GLN A 140 -10.72 -4.07 3.30
C GLN A 140 -9.46 -4.89 3.04
N TYR A 141 -9.44 -6.11 3.56
CA TYR A 141 -8.34 -7.06 3.37
C TYR A 141 -8.69 -8.09 2.30
N ARG A 142 -7.73 -8.42 1.44
CA ARG A 142 -7.85 -9.41 0.35
C ARG A 142 -6.69 -10.39 0.41
N LYS A 143 -6.83 -11.56 -0.22
CA LYS A 143 -5.83 -12.63 -0.18
C LYS A 143 -4.84 -12.55 -1.33
N SER A 144 -5.19 -11.92 -2.45
CA SER A 144 -4.28 -11.71 -3.58
C SER A 144 -4.45 -10.35 -4.25
N VAL A 145 -3.52 -10.03 -5.14
CA VAL A 145 -3.57 -8.79 -5.96
C VAL A 145 -4.75 -8.84 -6.92
N GLU A 146 -5.03 -10.00 -7.52
CA GLU A 146 -6.15 -10.20 -8.43
C GLU A 146 -7.49 -9.98 -7.72
N GLU A 147 -7.68 -10.59 -6.55
CA GLU A 147 -8.88 -10.39 -5.72
C GLU A 147 -9.04 -8.91 -5.31
N ALA A 148 -7.93 -8.23 -5.02
CA ALA A 148 -7.95 -6.81 -4.69
C ALA A 148 -8.25 -5.88 -5.88
N ILE A 149 -7.95 -6.31 -7.11
CA ILE A 149 -8.29 -5.57 -8.33
C ILE A 149 -9.78 -5.75 -8.67
N GLU A 150 -10.30 -6.97 -8.51
CA GLU A 150 -11.65 -7.37 -8.94
C GLU A 150 -12.78 -6.95 -8.01
N ASP A 151 -12.47 -6.76 -6.74
CA ASP A 151 -13.42 -6.27 -5.73
C ASP A 151 -13.75 -4.78 -5.87
#